data_AF-A0A093HCR0-F1
#
_entry.id   AF-A0A093HCR0-F1
#
_cell.length_a   1.000
_cell.length_b   1.000
_cell.length_c   1.000
_cell.angle_alpha   90.00
_cell.angle_beta   90.00
_cell.angle_gamma   90.00
#
_symmetry.space_group_name_H-M   'P 1'
#
loop_
_entity.id
_entity.type
_entity.pdbx_description
1 polymer ?
#
loop_
_entity_poly.entity_id
_entity_poly.type
_entity_poly.pdbx_seq_one_letter_code
_entity_poly.pdbx_strand_id
1 'polypeptide(L)' 'LKVHLSFLLFLHRLAEEARTNAIQNRSKMIKPDHAIAAAKVI' A
#
# COMPACT_ATOMS: atom_id res chain seq x y z
N LEU A 1 -7.38 3.25 22.11
CA LEU A 1 -5.92 3.23 21.87
C LEU A 1 -5.41 2.12 20.93
N LYS A 2 -5.91 0.87 20.95
CA LYS A 2 -5.41 -0.21 20.07
C LYS A 2 -5.66 -0.02 18.56
N VAL A 3 -6.80 0.61 18.20
CA VAL A 3 -7.20 0.80 16.79
C VAL A 3 -6.22 1.69 16.02
N HIS A 4 -5.65 2.71 16.66
CA HIS A 4 -4.69 3.61 15.99
C HIS A 4 -3.41 2.89 15.58
N LEU A 5 -2.91 1.98 16.43
CA LEU A 5 -1.73 1.19 16.11
C LEU A 5 -2.03 0.18 14.99
N SER A 6 -3.16 -0.52 15.08
CA SER A 6 -3.60 -1.45 14.02
C SER A 6 -3.78 -0.75 12.68
N PHE A 7 -4.35 0.47 12.69
CA PHE A 7 -4.52 1.27 11.49
C PHE A 7 -3.18 1.77 10.93
N LEU A 8 -2.24 2.20 11.78
CA LEU A 8 -0.91 2.61 11.34
C LEU A 8 -0.14 1.45 10.70
N LEU A 9 -0.20 0.26 11.30
CA LEU A 9 0.43 -0.96 10.76
C LEU A 9 -0.21 -1.36 9.42
N PHE A 10 -1.53 -1.22 9.29
CA PHE A 10 -2.24 -1.43 8.03
C PHE A 10 -1.74 -0.46 6.94
N LEU A 11 -1.67 0.84 7.24
CA LEU A 11 -1.17 1.84 6.29
C LEU A 11 0.26 1.59 5.87
N HIS A 12 1.14 1.18 6.80
CA HIS A 12 2.52 0.83 6.48
C HIS A 12 2.57 -0.33 5.48
N ARG A 13 1.83 -1.40 5.74
CA ARG A 13 1.80 -2.58 4.87
C ARG A 13 1.21 -2.27 3.50
N LEU A 14 0.15 -1.46 3.46
CA LEU A 14 -0.47 -0.97 2.23
C LEU A 14 0.50 -0.13 1.40
N ALA A 15 1.27 0.76 2.03
CA ALA A 15 2.26 1.59 1.34
C ALA A 15 3.41 0.75 0.78
N GLU A 16 3.86 -0.28 1.51
CA GLU A 16 4.91 -1.20 1.07
C GLU A 16 4.47 -2.00 -0.17
N GLU A 17 3.27 -2.57 -0.14
CA GLU A 17 2.68 -3.33 -1.24
C GLU A 17 2.42 -2.44 -2.46
N ALA A 18 1.88 -1.23 -2.26
CA ALA A 18 1.64 -0.27 -3.35
C ALA A 18 2.96 0.18 -4.02
N ARG A 19 4.05 0.29 -3.25
CA ARG A 19 5.39 0.60 -3.78
C ARG A 19 5.92 -0.57 -4.61
N THR A 20 5.79 -1.81 -4.13
CA THR A 20 6.16 -3.01 -4.89
C THR A 20 5.40 -3.07 -6.21
N ASN A 21 4.10 -2.83 -6.19
CA ASN A 21 3.26 -2.79 -7.40
C ASN A 21 3.71 -1.69 -8.37
N ALA A 22 4.05 -0.49 -7.88
CA ALA A 22 4.56 0.59 -8.72
C ALA A 22 5.90 0.22 -9.38
N ILE A 23 6.82 -0.41 -8.65
CA ILE A 23 8.12 -0.88 -9.17
C ILE A 23 7.90 -1.95 -10.26
N GLN A 24 7.04 -2.93 -10.01
CA GLN A 24 6.70 -3.98 -10.98
C GLN A 24 6.09 -3.39 -12.26
N ASN A 25 5.25 -2.36 -12.13
CA ASN A 25 4.66 -1.65 -13.27
C ASN A 25 5.60 -0.64 -13.95
N ARG A 26 6.88 -0.57 -13.52
CA ARG A 26 7.87 0.43 -13.98
C ARG A 26 7.36 1.88 -13.85
N SER A 27 6.50 2.14 -12.87
CA SER A 27 5.98 3.47 -12.59
C SER A 27 6.96 4.24 -11.73
N LYS A 28 7.21 5.51 -12.08
CA LYS A 28 8.07 6.40 -11.30
C LYS A 28 7.44 6.88 -10.00
N MET A 29 6.12 6.72 -9.85
CA MET A 29 5.35 7.17 -8.68
C MET A 29 4.25 6.17 -8.34
N ILE A 30 3.87 6.12 -7.06
CA ILE A 30 2.68 5.40 -6.62
C ILE A 30 1.44 6.13 -7.16
N LYS A 31 0.59 5.40 -7.87
CA LYS A 31 -0.67 5.86 -8.42
C LYS A 31 -1.82 5.21 -7.66
N PRO A 32 -3.04 5.79 -7.73
CA PRO A 32 -4.22 5.19 -7.11
C PRO A 32 -4.43 3.73 -7.50
N ASP A 33 -4.18 3.35 -8.76
CA ASP A 33 -4.29 1.96 -9.22
C ASP A 33 -3.38 0.98 -8.45
N HIS A 34 -2.17 1.41 -8.10
CA HIS A 34 -1.22 0.58 -7.35
C HIS A 34 -1.66 0.40 -5.90
N ALA A 35 -2.24 1.44 -5.30
CA ALA A 35 -2.83 1.40 -3.96
C ALA A 35 -4.11 0.55 -3.92
N ILE A 36 -4.97 0.67 -4.93
CA ILE A 36 -6.18 -0.15 -5.08
C ILE A 36 -5.81 -1.62 -5.26
N ALA A 37 -4.79 -1.92 -6.07
CA ALA A 37 -4.30 -3.28 -6.24
C ALA A 37 -3.73 -3.83 -4.92
N ALA A 38 -2.93 -3.06 -4.20
CA ALA A 38 -2.39 -3.44 -2.90
C ALA A 38 -3.49 -3.69 -1.84
N ALA A 39 -4.51 -2.84 -1.81
CA ALA A 39 -5.65 -2.98 -0.88
C ALA A 39 -6.51 -4.22 -1.14
N LYS A 40 -6.41 -4.85 -2.32
CA LYS A 40 -7.11 -6.12 -2.60
C LYS A 40 -6.36 -7.35 -2.08
N VAL A 41 -5.06 -7.20 -1.76
CA VAL A 41 -4.17 -8.29 -1.34
C VAL A 41 -4.05 -8.35 0.18
N ILE A 42 -4.25 -7.23 0.87
CA ILE A 42 -4.17 -7.07 2.33
C ILE A 42 -5.57 -7.06 2.92
#